data_AF-A0A540NHU2-F1
#
_entry.id   AF-A0A540NHU2-F1
#
_cell.length_a   1.000
_cell.length_b   1.000
_cell.length_c   1.000
_cell.angle_alpha   90.00
_cell.angle_beta   90.00
_cell.angle_gamma   90.00
#
_symmetry.space_group_name_H-M   'P 1'
#
loop_
_entity.id
_entity.type
_entity.pdbx_description
1 polymer ?
#
loop_
_entity_poly.entity_id
_entity_poly.type
_entity_poly.pdbx_seq_one_letter_code
_entity_poly.pdbx_strand_id
1 'polypeptide(L)'
;MVEEYKDLERVMRENKLALSLPYVKTLFFGWFEPLREAIAREQQVQHIDLLPLDKMTLIVMHKMMGLVMVGNQDGCVQVVQADVHIGMAIEQEEMKRKSKGCLKKAKAKNKTQWKEKRIKSEIGI
;
A
#
# COMPACT_ATOMS: atom_id res chain seq x y z
N MET A 1 -13.39 -36.35 1.49
CA MET A 1 -13.70 -34.91 1.62
C MET A 1 -12.94 -34.24 2.78
N VAL A 2 -13.06 -34.71 4.04
CA VAL A 2 -12.37 -34.06 5.18
C VAL A 2 -10.85 -34.33 5.19
N GLU A 3 -10.43 -35.55 4.86
CA GLU A 3 -9.01 -35.94 4.84
C GLU A 3 -8.21 -35.24 3.73
N GLU A 4 -8.80 -35.06 2.56
CA GLU A 4 -8.17 -34.32 1.44
C GLU A 4 -7.93 -32.85 1.78
N TYR A 5 -8.85 -32.24 2.53
CA TYR A 5 -8.72 -30.87 3.00
C TYR A 5 -7.60 -30.74 4.04
N LYS A 6 -7.49 -31.69 4.98
CA LYS A 6 -6.41 -31.74 5.98
C LYS A 6 -5.03 -32.00 5.36
N ASP A 7 -4.96 -32.82 4.32
CA ASP A 7 -3.72 -33.05 3.59
C ASP A 7 -3.28 -31.82 2.81
N LEU A 8 -4.21 -31.09 2.21
CA LEU A 8 -3.94 -29.83 1.54
C LEU A 8 -3.41 -28.77 2.54
N GLU A 9 -4.03 -28.63 3.71
CA GLU A 9 -3.56 -27.71 4.76
C GLU A 9 -2.14 -28.02 5.24
N ARG A 10 -1.81 -29.32 5.39
CA ARG A 10 -0.48 -29.80 5.77
C ARG A 10 0.58 -29.39 4.73
N VAL A 11 0.31 -29.69 3.46
CA VAL A 11 1.19 -29.36 2.32
C VAL A 11 1.36 -27.84 2.16
N MET A 12 0.30 -27.06 2.42
CA MET A 12 0.33 -25.59 2.38
C MET A 12 1.20 -24.98 3.47
N ARG A 13 1.15 -25.55 4.67
CA ARG A 13 1.97 -25.13 5.82
C ARG A 13 3.45 -25.48 5.60
N GLU A 14 3.74 -26.68 5.11
CA GLU A 14 5.09 -27.18 4.84
C GLU A 14 5.80 -26.35 3.76
N ASN A 15 5.09 -25.97 2.70
CA ASN A 15 5.65 -25.22 1.58
C ASN A 15 5.54 -23.69 1.72
N LYS A 16 5.08 -23.18 2.87
CA LYS A 16 4.86 -21.74 3.12
C LYS A 16 4.01 -21.05 2.01
N LEU A 17 3.06 -21.78 1.43
CA LEU A 17 2.26 -21.32 0.28
C LEU A 17 1.13 -20.34 0.66
N ALA A 18 1.19 -19.74 1.84
CA ALA A 18 0.10 -18.95 2.43
C ALA A 18 -0.36 -17.75 1.59
N LEU A 19 0.43 -17.33 0.58
CA LEU A 19 0.07 -16.25 -0.35
C LEU A 19 0.11 -16.63 -1.85
N SER A 20 0.43 -17.87 -2.21
CA SER A 20 0.60 -18.29 -3.61
C SER A 20 -0.54 -19.16 -4.14
N LEU A 21 -1.58 -19.43 -3.34
CA LEU A 21 -2.77 -20.11 -3.86
C LEU A 21 -3.47 -19.21 -4.90
N PRO A 22 -3.72 -19.71 -6.12
CA PRO A 22 -4.50 -19.01 -7.13
C PRO A 22 -5.84 -18.51 -6.58
N TYR A 23 -6.47 -19.30 -5.69
CA TYR A 23 -7.74 -18.96 -5.04
C TYR A 23 -7.66 -17.71 -4.14
N VAL A 24 -6.66 -17.64 -3.26
CA VAL A 24 -6.45 -16.48 -2.38
C VAL A 24 -6.11 -15.25 -3.23
N LYS A 25 -5.28 -15.44 -4.27
CA LYS A 25 -4.96 -14.39 -5.24
C LYS A 25 -6.22 -13.88 -5.94
N THR A 26 -7.09 -14.76 -6.45
CA THR A 26 -8.36 -14.36 -7.08
C THR A 26 -9.32 -13.69 -6.11
N LEU A 27 -9.33 -14.09 -4.83
CA LEU A 27 -10.20 -13.49 -3.82
C LEU A 27 -9.77 -12.05 -3.51
N PHE A 28 -8.47 -11.81 -3.33
CA PHE A 28 -7.94 -10.45 -3.18
C PHE A 28 -8.13 -9.61 -4.44
N PHE A 29 -7.83 -10.14 -5.63
CA PHE A 29 -8.04 -9.39 -6.86
C PHE A 29 -9.53 -9.11 -7.14
N GLY A 30 -10.43 -10.01 -6.73
CA GLY A 30 -11.87 -9.82 -6.83
C GLY A 30 -12.41 -8.67 -5.96
N TRP A 31 -11.72 -8.34 -4.87
CA TRP A 31 -12.10 -7.22 -3.99
C TRP A 31 -11.45 -5.89 -4.39
N PHE A 32 -10.36 -5.93 -5.19
CA PHE A 32 -9.58 -4.75 -5.50
C PHE A 32 -10.41 -3.69 -6.26
N GLU A 33 -11.01 -4.05 -7.38
CA GLU A 33 -11.74 -3.08 -8.22
C GLU A 33 -12.97 -2.50 -7.49
N PRO A 34 -13.85 -3.32 -6.86
CA PRO A 34 -14.98 -2.78 -6.12
C PRO A 34 -14.57 -1.83 -4.98
N LEU A 35 -13.50 -2.17 -4.24
CA LEU A 35 -12.99 -1.34 -3.16
C LEU A 35 -12.38 -0.03 -3.68
N ARG A 36 -11.60 -0.11 -4.77
CA ARG A 36 -11.01 1.05 -5.43
C ARG A 36 -12.07 2.04 -5.90
N GLU A 37 -13.15 1.54 -6.51
CA GLU A 37 -14.27 2.38 -6.93
C GLU A 37 -15.01 3.01 -5.74
N ALA A 38 -15.19 2.26 -4.64
CA ALA A 38 -15.79 2.81 -3.43
C ALA A 38 -14.94 3.95 -2.84
N ILE A 39 -13.62 3.76 -2.77
CA ILE A 39 -12.67 4.81 -2.34
C ILE A 39 -12.71 6.00 -3.30
N ALA A 40 -12.78 5.76 -4.61
CA ALA A 40 -12.87 6.81 -5.62
C ALA A 40 -14.06 7.74 -5.39
N ARG A 41 -15.24 7.14 -5.13
CA ARG A 41 -16.47 7.88 -4.86
C ARG A 41 -16.36 8.69 -3.58
N GLU A 42 -15.85 8.11 -2.50
CA GLU A 42 -15.70 8.80 -1.22
C GLU A 42 -14.68 9.96 -1.31
N GLN A 43 -13.57 9.75 -2.02
CA GLN A 43 -12.54 10.75 -2.19
C GLN A 43 -13.01 11.97 -3.00
N GLN A 44 -13.92 11.77 -3.97
CA GLN A 44 -14.55 12.87 -4.71
C GLN A 44 -15.43 13.74 -3.81
N VAL A 45 -16.12 13.15 -2.83
CA VAL A 45 -16.99 13.88 -1.90
C VAL A 45 -16.16 14.68 -0.89
N GLN A 46 -15.05 14.11 -0.42
CA GLN A 46 -14.25 14.71 0.65
C GLN A 46 -13.02 15.52 0.19
N HIS A 47 -12.75 15.62 -1.12
CA HIS A 47 -11.55 16.29 -1.68
C HIS A 47 -10.22 15.86 -1.01
N ILE A 48 -10.09 14.59 -0.66
CA ILE A 48 -8.90 14.08 0.03
C ILE A 48 -7.84 13.67 -1.00
N ASP A 49 -7.10 14.63 -1.55
CA ASP A 49 -6.00 14.36 -2.52
C ASP A 49 -4.70 13.91 -1.83
N LEU A 50 -4.75 12.88 -0.98
CA LEU A 50 -3.58 12.41 -0.26
C LEU A 50 -2.73 11.45 -1.12
N LEU A 51 -3.32 10.36 -1.59
CA LEU A 51 -2.62 9.30 -2.32
C LEU A 51 -3.39 8.89 -3.60
N PRO A 52 -2.69 8.31 -4.59
CA PRO A 52 -3.35 7.58 -5.67
C PRO A 52 -4.27 6.48 -5.12
N LEU A 53 -5.45 6.34 -5.73
CA LEU A 53 -6.50 5.37 -5.34
C LEU A 53 -5.97 3.94 -5.17
N ASP A 54 -5.15 3.49 -6.12
CA ASP A 54 -4.60 2.13 -6.11
C ASP A 54 -3.78 1.86 -4.85
N LYS A 55 -3.05 2.87 -4.37
CA LYS A 55 -2.25 2.75 -3.14
C LYS A 55 -3.11 2.72 -1.90
N MET A 56 -4.15 3.56 -1.83
CA MET A 56 -5.09 3.53 -0.70
C MET A 56 -5.77 2.17 -0.61
N THR A 57 -6.26 1.66 -1.74
CA THR A 57 -6.89 0.35 -1.86
C THR A 57 -5.98 -0.75 -1.32
N LEU A 58 -4.72 -0.80 -1.77
CA LEU A 58 -3.74 -1.79 -1.30
C LEU A 58 -3.43 -1.66 0.20
N ILE A 59 -3.33 -0.43 0.72
CA ILE A 59 -3.10 -0.20 2.14
C ILE A 59 -4.26 -0.76 2.97
N VAL A 60 -5.51 -0.44 2.59
CA VAL A 60 -6.72 -0.93 3.28
C VAL A 60 -6.76 -2.45 3.25
N MET A 61 -6.62 -3.07 2.07
CA MET A 61 -6.66 -4.52 1.93
C MET A 61 -5.58 -5.21 2.78
N HIS A 62 -4.35 -4.72 2.71
CA HIS A 62 -3.24 -5.32 3.44
C HIS A 62 -3.41 -5.18 4.96
N LYS A 63 -3.86 -4.02 5.44
CA LYS A 63 -4.06 -3.78 6.88
C LYS A 63 -5.23 -4.57 7.42
N MET A 64 -6.36 -4.59 6.72
CA MET A 64 -7.54 -5.37 7.11
C MET A 64 -7.19 -6.85 7.17
N MET A 65 -6.49 -7.39 6.18
CA MET A 65 -6.08 -8.79 6.21
C MET A 65 -5.17 -9.09 7.39
N GLY A 66 -4.16 -8.25 7.65
CA GLY A 66 -3.27 -8.44 8.79
C GLY A 66 -4.02 -8.41 10.13
N LEU A 67 -4.99 -7.52 10.29
CA LEU A 67 -5.78 -7.41 11.52
C LEU A 67 -6.71 -8.61 11.71
N VAL A 68 -7.40 -9.04 10.66
CA VAL A 68 -8.32 -10.18 10.69
C VAL A 68 -7.57 -11.49 10.92
N MET A 69 -6.40 -11.67 10.29
CA MET A 69 -5.60 -12.90 10.42
C MET A 69 -4.88 -13.03 11.76
N VAL A 70 -4.55 -11.92 12.43
CA VAL A 70 -3.81 -11.92 13.71
C VAL A 70 -4.77 -11.92 14.91
N GLY A 71 -6.05 -11.55 14.71
CA GLY A 71 -7.04 -11.44 15.78
C GLY A 71 -7.41 -12.78 16.42
N ASN A 72 -7.42 -12.82 17.75
CA ASN A 72 -7.92 -13.96 18.56
C ASN A 72 -9.45 -14.17 18.45
N GLN A 73 -10.19 -13.35 17.70
CA GLN A 73 -11.66 -13.34 17.63
C GLN A 73 -12.19 -13.90 16.30
N ASP A 74 -11.82 -15.13 15.95
CA ASP A 74 -12.43 -15.89 14.83
C ASP A 74 -12.57 -15.09 13.51
N GLY A 75 -11.56 -14.29 13.16
CA GLY A 75 -11.58 -13.48 11.94
C GLY A 75 -12.34 -12.15 12.03
N CYS A 76 -12.68 -11.69 13.23
CA CYS A 76 -13.28 -10.37 13.48
C CYS A 76 -12.24 -9.34 13.95
N VAL A 77 -12.50 -8.07 13.66
CA VAL A 77 -11.71 -6.92 14.14
C VAL A 77 -12.65 -5.81 14.59
N GLN A 78 -12.31 -5.11 15.68
CA GLN A 78 -13.03 -3.91 16.10
C GLN A 78 -12.85 -2.80 15.05
N VAL A 79 -13.95 -2.16 14.65
CA VAL A 79 -13.92 -1.10 13.62
C VAL A 79 -12.98 0.03 14.00
N VAL A 80 -13.02 0.50 15.25
CA VAL A 80 -12.13 1.57 15.75
C VAL A 80 -10.65 1.18 15.61
N GLN A 81 -10.31 -0.09 15.89
CA GLN A 81 -8.95 -0.59 15.72
C GLN A 81 -8.57 -0.59 14.23
N ALA A 82 -9.43 -1.13 13.36
CA ALA A 82 -9.20 -1.12 11.92
C ALA A 82 -8.96 0.30 11.39
N ASP A 83 -9.81 1.26 11.74
CA ASP A 83 -9.72 2.64 11.29
C ASP A 83 -8.40 3.30 11.70
N VAL A 84 -7.99 3.13 12.97
CA VAL A 84 -6.72 3.70 13.47
C VAL A 84 -5.53 3.12 12.70
N HIS A 85 -5.47 1.80 12.55
CA HIS A 85 -4.34 1.14 11.89
C HIS A 85 -4.26 1.45 10.39
N ILE A 86 -5.41 1.63 9.72
CA ILE A 86 -5.49 2.06 8.32
C ILE A 86 -5.06 3.52 8.19
N GLY A 87 -5.62 4.42 9.00
CA GLY A 87 -5.30 5.85 8.98
C GLY A 87 -3.81 6.12 9.20
N MET A 88 -3.21 5.47 10.20
CA MET A 88 -1.76 5.56 10.44
C MET A 88 -0.93 5.10 9.23
N ALA A 89 -1.37 4.02 8.56
CA ALA A 89 -0.64 3.50 7.40
C ALA A 89 -0.71 4.46 6.20
N ILE A 90 -1.87 5.10 6.00
CA ILE A 90 -2.07 6.13 4.97
C ILE A 90 -1.18 7.34 5.26
N GLU A 91 -1.19 7.85 6.50
CA GLU A 91 -0.37 8.99 6.90
C GLU A 91 1.13 8.73 6.70
N GLN A 92 1.59 7.54 7.08
CA GLN A 92 2.98 7.14 6.89
C GLN A 92 3.39 7.08 5.40
N GLU A 93 2.55 6.52 4.52
CA GLU A 93 2.86 6.49 3.08
C GLU A 93 2.84 7.91 2.48
N GLU A 94 1.95 8.78 2.97
CA GLU A 94 1.91 10.16 2.53
C GLU A 94 3.17 10.94 2.94
N MET A 95 3.61 10.78 4.19
CA MET A 95 4.85 11.38 4.67
C MET A 95 6.05 10.90 3.84
N LYS A 96 6.13 9.60 3.56
CA LYS A 96 7.19 9.03 2.70
C LYS A 96 7.15 9.62 1.29
N ARG A 97 5.96 9.80 0.70
CA ARG A 97 5.78 10.41 -0.62
C ARG A 97 6.27 11.86 -0.64
N LYS A 98 5.86 12.68 0.33
CA LYS A 98 6.31 14.08 0.47
C LYS A 98 7.83 14.17 0.61
N SER A 99 8.41 13.35 1.49
CA SER A 99 9.86 13.31 1.72
C SER A 99 10.65 12.95 0.44
N LYS A 100 10.23 11.90 -0.28
CA LYS A 100 10.83 11.53 -1.59
C LYS A 100 10.68 12.66 -2.62
N GLY A 101 9.54 13.35 -2.64
CA GLY A 101 9.30 14.51 -3.50
C GLY A 101 10.29 15.66 -3.23
N CYS A 102 10.48 16.02 -1.96
CA CYS A 102 11.44 17.04 -1.54
C CYS A 102 12.88 16.65 -1.93
N LEU A 103 13.27 15.38 -1.72
CA LEU A 103 14.61 14.90 -2.07
C LEU A 103 14.87 14.97 -3.59
N LYS A 104 13.89 14.60 -4.42
CA LYS A 104 14.00 14.71 -5.88
C LYS A 104 14.16 16.16 -6.32
N LYS A 105 13.36 17.08 -5.75
CA LYS A 105 13.46 18.53 -6.02
C LYS A 105 14.82 19.09 -5.61
N ALA A 106 15.35 18.68 -4.45
CA ALA A 106 16.67 19.10 -3.98
C ALA A 106 17.80 18.63 -4.92
N LYS A 107 17.78 17.37 -5.35
CA LYS A 107 18.76 16.83 -6.31
C LYS A 107 18.70 17.55 -7.67
N ALA A 108 17.50 17.88 -8.15
CA ALA A 108 17.33 18.61 -9.41
C ALA A 108 17.89 20.04 -9.32
N LYS A 109 17.58 20.78 -8.24
CA LYS A 109 18.15 22.12 -8.00
C LYS A 109 19.67 22.10 -7.97
N ASN A 110 20.24 21.12 -7.26
CA ASN A 110 21.68 20.96 -7.17
C ASN A 110 22.26 20.72 -8.58
N LYS A 111 21.73 19.78 -9.36
CA LYS A 111 22.18 19.50 -10.74
C LYS A 111 22.13 20.72 -11.66
N THR A 112 21.07 21.54 -11.58
CA THR A 112 20.96 22.79 -12.35
C THR A 112 22.03 23.80 -11.92
N GLN A 113 22.25 23.95 -10.62
CA GLN A 113 23.31 24.82 -10.08
C GLN A 113 24.72 24.36 -10.52
N TRP A 114 24.98 23.05 -10.53
CA TRP A 114 26.24 22.49 -11.04
C TRP A 114 26.46 22.77 -12.53
N LYS A 115 25.40 22.68 -13.35
CA LYS A 115 25.47 23.01 -14.78
C LYS A 115 25.74 24.50 -14.99
N GLU A 116 25.06 25.37 -14.26
CA GLU A 116 25.22 26.81 -14.37
C GLU A 116 26.64 27.26 -13.94
N LYS A 117 27.18 26.69 -12.85
CA LYS A 117 28.57 26.94 -12.43
C LYS A 117 29.59 26.47 -13.47
N ARG A 118 29.35 25.33 -14.11
CA ARG A 118 30.23 24.80 -15.17
C ARG A 118 30.24 25.70 -16.40
N ILE A 119 29.06 26.14 -16.86
CA ILE A 119 28.92 27.06 -17.99
C ILE A 119 29.65 28.39 -17.69
N LYS A 120 29.49 28.95 -16.49
CA LYS A 120 30.20 30.16 -16.06
C LYS A 120 31.73 29.99 -16.08
N SER A 121 32.24 28.87 -15.57
CA SER A 121 33.67 28.56 -15.62
C SER A 121 34.24 28.35 -17.03
N GLU A 122 33.44 27.89 -17.99
CA GLU A 122 33.86 27.68 -19.38
C GLU A 122 33.87 28.99 -20.19
N ILE A 123 33.03 29.96 -19.83
CA ILE A 123 32.93 31.27 -20.51
C ILE A 123 33.84 32.32 -19.86
N GLY A 124 34.45 32.02 -18.70
CA GLY A 124 35.38 32.92 -18.01
C GLY A 124 34.72 34.08 -17.27
N ILE A 125 33.47 33.90 -16.81
CA ILE A 125 32.72 34.84 -15.95
C ILE A 125 32.43 34.18 -14.59
#